data_AF-A0A0B5H5C4-F1
#
_entry.id   AF-A0A0B5H5C4-F1
#
_cell.length_a   1.000
_cell.length_b   1.000
_cell.length_c   1.000
_cell.angle_alpha   90.00
_cell.angle_beta   90.00
_cell.angle_gamma   90.00
#
_symmetry.space_group_name_H-M   'P 1'
#
loop_
_entity.id
_entity.type
_entity.pdbx_description
1 polymer ?
#
loop_
_entity_poly.entity_id
_entity_poly.type
_entity_poly.pdbx_seq_one_letter_code
_entity_poly.pdbx_strand_id
1 'polypeptide(L)'
;MGPPDLWTPETYGDLFDYYSEIVEILEEQLNSSSVENRTDALEVILGALRPIARMSESLSEQFREILVEVVDEDWVSKQEVIQSVRSFLKYEEEVLNEIEEEKEAWEEFLWEISERDFAGKLKRYVGTHTVEDRDIRDEKIREIAEEGAKDTDQLHQHLEWLLSYEPNGQALRNLGAELESVDDEREFLDEIIETFIQKESGSRNVTLLAGYLSTLSDESEDIRQDAIEEVYTQISEYTDLVELIRLSGLTENDARRISGMVQDDKVGPSALAGFTYGGTSSNLPEDVLKEIVRYLLNNYSEGIQHIVPVYFHYYVFSDEEIKLPYDLTISLLSHPELTESPDAQIEIQGVSQDWMKVAEKLFEQYPKKRIPLIELAVDLLWRSSSIIGHSNGHVGFLSDVFDEEPRIVWTRFVEELEKKGYRYGVINWVGGMPITKLPTETFWEWIEEDPENNAPLAAQLIPSTLNHKEDEVCLARQLLVKYGDQEKVQYKLASNYCSESFSGPESEHYKKKKKRLEEFLEEESDENVTRWVRNRIEELEMKTERGKKREELLGISDT
;
A
#
# COMPACT_ATOMS: atom_id res chain seq x y z
N MET A 1 -19.03 -47.49 -3.34
CA MET A 1 -18.51 -47.34 -1.97
C MET A 1 -19.14 -46.09 -1.41
N GLY A 2 -19.85 -46.20 -0.28
CA GLY A 2 -20.34 -45.00 0.41
C GLY A 2 -19.16 -44.18 0.93
N PRO A 3 -19.35 -42.88 1.24
CA PRO A 3 -18.34 -42.12 1.94
C PRO A 3 -18.01 -42.83 3.27
N PRO A 4 -16.73 -42.84 3.70
CA PRO A 4 -16.35 -43.40 4.98
C PRO A 4 -17.08 -42.65 6.12
N ASP A 5 -17.49 -43.37 7.15
CA ASP A 5 -17.99 -42.75 8.38
C ASP A 5 -16.85 -41.95 9.02
N LEU A 6 -17.09 -40.66 9.26
CA LEU A 6 -16.14 -39.80 9.95
C LEU A 6 -16.13 -40.17 11.45
N TRP A 7 -14.95 -40.20 12.05
CA TRP A 7 -14.82 -40.42 13.49
C TRP A 7 -15.49 -39.29 14.28
N THR A 8 -16.16 -39.63 15.37
CA THR A 8 -16.78 -38.69 16.32
C THR A 8 -16.51 -39.16 17.75
N PRO A 9 -16.01 -38.30 18.66
CA PRO A 9 -15.75 -38.69 20.04
C PRO A 9 -17.05 -39.03 20.78
N GLU A 10 -17.04 -40.05 21.64
CA GLU A 10 -18.19 -40.40 22.48
C GLU A 10 -18.25 -39.55 23.75
N THR A 11 -17.08 -39.11 24.23
CA THR A 11 -16.89 -38.29 25.43
C THR A 11 -15.85 -37.19 25.20
N TYR A 12 -15.81 -36.19 26.10
CA TYR A 12 -14.71 -35.22 26.13
C TYR A 12 -13.36 -35.88 26.43
N GLY A 13 -13.34 -37.01 27.17
CA GLY A 13 -12.13 -37.79 27.40
C GLY A 13 -11.56 -38.34 26.09
N ASP A 14 -12.39 -38.94 25.23
CA ASP A 14 -11.93 -39.45 23.92
C ASP A 14 -11.40 -38.33 23.01
N LEU A 15 -11.93 -37.11 23.16
CA LEU A 15 -11.42 -35.93 22.45
C LEU A 15 -10.06 -35.50 23.00
N PHE A 16 -9.86 -35.50 24.32
CA PHE A 16 -8.57 -35.13 24.94
C PHE A 16 -7.49 -36.17 24.68
N ASP A 17 -7.84 -37.47 24.69
CA ASP A 17 -6.92 -38.55 24.32
C ASP A 17 -6.46 -38.38 22.86
N TYR A 18 -7.39 -38.08 21.94
CA TYR A 18 -7.07 -37.81 20.54
C TYR A 18 -6.11 -36.61 20.38
N TYR A 19 -6.33 -35.51 21.10
CA TYR A 19 -5.41 -34.37 21.04
C TYR A 19 -4.06 -34.69 21.69
N SER A 20 -4.03 -35.48 22.76
CA SER A 20 -2.78 -35.91 23.40
C SER A 20 -1.94 -36.75 22.42
N GLU A 21 -2.57 -37.67 21.67
CA GLU A 21 -1.89 -38.43 20.60
C GLU A 21 -1.33 -37.50 19.50
N ILE A 22 -2.03 -36.42 19.15
CA ILE A 22 -1.51 -35.43 18.19
C ILE A 22 -0.30 -34.69 18.77
N VAL A 23 -0.35 -34.32 20.06
CA VAL A 23 0.77 -33.65 20.74
C VAL A 23 2.01 -34.55 20.75
N GLU A 24 1.84 -35.84 21.07
CA GLU A 24 2.93 -36.83 21.00
C GLU A 24 3.54 -36.89 19.58
N ILE A 25 2.71 -36.87 18.53
CA ILE A 25 3.20 -36.84 17.14
C ILE A 25 4.00 -35.56 16.86
N LEU A 26 3.53 -34.41 17.35
CA LEU A 26 4.23 -33.14 17.18
C LEU A 26 5.57 -33.16 17.93
N GLU A 27 5.60 -33.68 19.15
CA GLU A 27 6.81 -33.87 19.95
C GLU A 27 7.82 -34.81 19.27
N GLU A 28 7.35 -35.90 18.66
CA GLU A 28 8.20 -36.77 17.83
C GLU A 28 8.80 -36.01 16.63
N GLN A 29 8.05 -35.09 16.03
CA GLN A 29 8.56 -34.26 14.94
C GLN A 29 9.55 -33.19 15.42
N LEU A 30 9.43 -32.66 16.64
CA LEU A 30 10.43 -31.77 17.25
C LEU A 30 11.78 -32.46 17.44
N ASN A 31 11.79 -33.78 17.59
CA ASN A 31 12.99 -34.60 17.66
C ASN A 31 13.52 -35.08 16.29
N SER A 32 12.90 -34.62 15.19
CA SER A 32 13.30 -34.96 13.83
C SER A 32 14.68 -34.40 13.47
N SER A 33 15.43 -35.13 12.63
CA SER A 33 16.66 -34.61 12.03
C SER A 33 16.43 -33.49 11.00
N SER A 34 15.19 -33.30 10.54
CA SER A 34 14.82 -32.24 9.60
C SER A 34 14.52 -30.95 10.36
N VAL A 35 15.24 -29.86 10.07
CA VAL A 35 14.93 -28.52 10.62
C VAL A 35 13.52 -28.10 10.20
N GLU A 36 13.14 -28.33 8.94
CA GLU A 36 11.81 -28.01 8.41
C GLU A 36 10.69 -28.66 9.22
N ASN A 37 10.80 -29.97 9.50
CA ASN A 37 9.79 -30.67 10.30
C ASN A 37 9.71 -30.13 11.73
N ARG A 38 10.85 -29.74 12.32
CA ARG A 38 10.89 -29.18 13.68
C ARG A 38 10.24 -27.81 13.73
N THR A 39 10.54 -26.96 12.76
CA THR A 39 9.93 -25.64 12.62
C THR A 39 8.42 -25.76 12.37
N ASP A 40 7.98 -26.61 11.44
CA ASP A 40 6.55 -26.84 11.17
C ASP A 40 5.80 -27.34 12.42
N ALA A 41 6.40 -28.28 13.16
CA ALA A 41 5.81 -28.80 14.38
C ALA A 41 5.68 -27.71 15.45
N LEU A 42 6.72 -26.89 15.64
CA LEU A 42 6.69 -25.77 16.57
C LEU A 42 5.64 -24.72 16.17
N GLU A 43 5.55 -24.37 14.88
CA GLU A 43 4.52 -23.44 14.38
C GLU A 43 3.11 -23.95 14.68
N VAL A 44 2.86 -25.24 14.49
CA VAL A 44 1.57 -25.87 14.84
C VAL A 44 1.31 -25.77 16.34
N ILE A 45 2.32 -26.05 17.18
CA ILE A 45 2.21 -25.95 18.65
C ILE A 45 1.87 -24.51 19.07
N LEU A 46 2.63 -23.53 18.59
CA LEU A 46 2.42 -22.11 18.93
C LEU A 46 1.07 -21.60 18.42
N GLY A 47 0.67 -22.00 17.21
CA GLY A 47 -0.62 -21.62 16.62
C GLY A 47 -1.83 -22.27 17.33
N ALA A 48 -1.64 -23.46 17.90
CA ALA A 48 -2.69 -24.21 18.59
C ALA A 48 -2.76 -23.97 20.11
N LEU A 49 -1.81 -23.21 20.66
CA LEU A 49 -1.69 -22.97 22.10
C LEU A 49 -2.97 -22.40 22.70
N ARG A 50 -3.58 -21.38 22.06
CA ARG A 50 -4.84 -20.78 22.53
C ARG A 50 -6.04 -21.75 22.51
N PRO A 51 -6.40 -22.39 21.38
CA PRO A 51 -7.56 -23.28 21.37
C PRO A 51 -7.37 -24.52 22.25
N ILE A 52 -6.15 -25.05 22.37
CA ILE A 52 -5.90 -26.29 23.11
C ILE A 52 -5.80 -26.04 24.62
N ALA A 53 -5.13 -24.97 25.05
CA ALA A 53 -5.01 -24.66 26.48
C ALA A 53 -6.37 -24.40 27.15
N ARG A 54 -7.38 -23.93 26.39
CA ARG A 54 -8.76 -23.79 26.88
C ARG A 54 -9.50 -25.11 27.06
N MET A 55 -9.04 -26.19 26.42
CA MET A 55 -9.77 -27.45 26.36
C MET A 55 -9.53 -28.31 27.60
N SER A 56 -8.29 -28.38 28.08
CA SER A 56 -7.89 -29.15 29.25
C SER A 56 -6.61 -28.60 29.88
N GLU A 57 -6.57 -28.55 31.21
CA GLU A 57 -5.35 -28.25 31.99
C GLU A 57 -4.21 -29.20 31.62
N SER A 58 -4.50 -30.49 31.43
CA SER A 58 -3.48 -31.50 31.09
C SER A 58 -2.84 -31.27 29.72
N LEU A 59 -3.61 -30.78 28.74
CA LEU A 59 -3.08 -30.46 27.41
C LEU A 59 -2.29 -29.17 27.46
N SER A 60 -2.76 -28.19 28.23
CA SER A 60 -2.05 -26.93 28.45
C SER A 60 -0.67 -27.16 29.09
N GLU A 61 -0.60 -28.03 30.10
CA GLU A 61 0.65 -28.45 30.75
C GLU A 61 1.61 -29.13 29.75
N GLN A 62 1.14 -30.07 28.92
CA GLN A 62 1.98 -30.72 27.90
C GLN A 62 2.58 -29.72 26.91
N PHE A 63 1.80 -28.74 26.44
CA PHE A 63 2.33 -27.69 25.56
C PHE A 63 3.41 -26.86 26.25
N ARG A 64 3.19 -26.51 27.53
CA ARG A 64 4.19 -25.78 28.32
C ARG A 64 5.46 -26.59 28.51
N GLU A 65 5.36 -27.88 28.85
CA GLU A 65 6.51 -28.78 29.00
C GLU A 65 7.33 -28.88 27.71
N ILE A 66 6.67 -29.08 26.57
CA ILE A 66 7.33 -29.10 25.27
C ILE A 66 8.07 -27.78 25.01
N LEU A 67 7.43 -26.63 25.26
CA LEU A 67 8.06 -25.33 25.06
C LEU A 67 9.25 -25.11 26.01
N VAL A 68 9.17 -25.55 27.26
CA VAL A 68 10.30 -25.52 28.21
C VAL A 68 11.49 -26.32 27.68
N GLU A 69 11.25 -27.48 27.06
CA GLU A 69 12.32 -28.32 26.53
C GLU A 69 13.01 -27.73 25.30
N VAL A 70 12.26 -27.06 24.42
CA VAL A 70 12.80 -26.60 23.13
C VAL A 70 13.22 -25.14 23.09
N VAL A 71 12.78 -24.28 24.03
CA VAL A 71 12.99 -22.82 23.93
C VAL A 71 14.46 -22.39 23.88
N ASP A 72 15.37 -23.20 24.45
CA ASP A 72 16.81 -22.92 24.47
C ASP A 72 17.57 -23.51 23.27
N GLU A 73 16.89 -24.19 22.35
CA GLU A 73 17.52 -24.76 21.17
C GLU A 73 17.85 -23.68 20.11
N ASP A 74 19.01 -23.80 19.47
CA ASP A 74 19.52 -22.80 18.49
C ASP A 74 18.60 -22.57 17.28
N TRP A 75 17.73 -23.54 16.97
CA TRP A 75 16.79 -23.46 15.85
C TRP A 75 15.44 -22.85 16.22
N VAL A 76 15.20 -22.59 17.52
CA VAL A 76 13.94 -22.04 18.03
C VAL A 76 14.02 -20.53 18.16
N SER A 77 13.03 -19.84 17.57
CA SER A 77 12.86 -18.42 17.77
C SER A 77 12.24 -18.15 19.15
N LYS A 78 13.09 -17.81 20.14
CA LYS A 78 12.62 -17.35 21.46
C LYS A 78 11.61 -16.20 21.36
N GLN A 79 11.75 -15.34 20.36
CA GLN A 79 10.81 -14.24 20.11
C GLN A 79 9.40 -14.73 19.79
N GLU A 80 9.26 -15.75 18.95
CA GLU A 80 7.97 -16.33 18.56
C GLU A 80 7.29 -17.04 19.73
N VAL A 81 8.08 -17.75 20.56
CA VAL A 81 7.58 -18.37 21.79
C VAL A 81 7.06 -17.30 22.75
N ILE A 82 7.86 -16.25 23.04
CA ILE A 82 7.46 -15.14 23.93
C ILE A 82 6.17 -14.47 23.42
N GLN A 83 6.09 -14.14 22.12
CA GLN A 83 4.91 -13.51 21.53
C GLN A 83 3.66 -14.38 21.66
N SER A 84 3.79 -15.69 21.40
CA SER A 84 2.68 -16.64 21.44
C SER A 84 2.14 -16.81 22.86
N VAL A 85 3.04 -16.99 23.84
CA VAL A 85 2.67 -17.13 25.27
C VAL A 85 2.05 -15.83 25.79
N ARG A 86 2.62 -14.66 25.44
CA ARG A 86 2.08 -13.36 25.84
C ARG A 86 0.67 -13.13 25.30
N SER A 87 0.47 -13.42 24.02
CA SER A 87 -0.83 -13.35 23.35
C SER A 87 -1.85 -14.27 24.03
N PHE A 88 -1.45 -15.51 24.31
CA PHE A 88 -2.28 -16.45 25.05
C PHE A 88 -2.70 -15.94 26.43
N LEU A 89 -1.74 -15.53 27.27
CA LEU A 89 -2.02 -14.98 28.60
C LEU A 89 -2.97 -13.78 28.54
N LYS A 90 -2.84 -12.91 27.53
CA LYS A 90 -3.70 -11.73 27.38
C LYS A 90 -5.11 -12.08 26.93
N TYR A 91 -5.24 -12.90 25.89
CA TYR A 91 -6.54 -13.15 25.28
C TYR A 91 -7.35 -14.22 26.01
N GLU A 92 -6.71 -15.09 26.76
CA GLU A 92 -7.36 -16.12 27.57
C GLU A 92 -7.39 -15.76 29.06
N GLU A 93 -7.13 -14.49 29.41
CA GLU A 93 -7.12 -13.96 30.78
C GLU A 93 -8.40 -14.33 31.56
N GLU A 94 -9.57 -14.27 30.94
CA GLU A 94 -10.84 -14.65 31.59
C GLU A 94 -10.89 -16.14 31.97
N VAL A 95 -10.41 -17.03 31.09
CA VAL A 95 -10.41 -18.48 31.32
C VAL A 95 -9.33 -18.84 32.34
N LEU A 96 -8.14 -18.25 32.22
CA LEU A 96 -7.02 -18.49 33.12
C LEU A 96 -7.28 -17.98 34.54
N ASN A 97 -8.06 -16.91 34.71
CA ASN A 97 -8.48 -16.45 36.03
C ASN A 97 -9.43 -17.44 36.75
N GLU A 98 -10.02 -18.40 36.04
CA GLU A 98 -10.79 -19.49 36.66
C GLU A 98 -9.87 -20.63 37.16
N ILE A 99 -8.61 -20.67 36.70
CA ILE A 99 -7.61 -21.72 36.97
C ILE A 99 -6.28 -21.05 37.36
N GLU A 100 -6.23 -20.49 38.58
CA GLU A 100 -5.10 -19.67 39.04
C GLU A 100 -3.75 -20.39 38.91
N GLU A 101 -3.67 -21.69 39.24
CA GLU A 101 -2.43 -22.48 39.17
C GLU A 101 -1.87 -22.53 37.74
N GLU A 102 -2.74 -22.64 36.73
CA GLU A 102 -2.33 -22.70 35.32
C GLU A 102 -1.89 -21.34 34.81
N LYS A 103 -2.57 -20.27 35.24
CA LYS A 103 -2.16 -18.91 34.96
C LYS A 103 -0.77 -18.62 35.53
N GLU A 104 -0.57 -18.93 36.81
CA GLU A 104 0.71 -18.73 37.50
C GLU A 104 1.84 -19.50 36.79
N ALA A 105 1.59 -20.73 36.34
CA ALA A 105 2.59 -21.54 35.64
C ALA A 105 2.99 -20.96 34.27
N TRP A 106 2.05 -20.40 33.50
CA TRP A 106 2.37 -19.71 32.25
C TRP A 106 3.04 -18.35 32.46
N GLU A 107 2.66 -17.63 33.51
CA GLU A 107 3.32 -16.38 33.89
C GLU A 107 4.75 -16.63 34.36
N GLU A 108 4.99 -17.70 35.12
CA GLU A 108 6.32 -18.15 35.55
C GLU A 108 7.16 -18.55 34.33
N PHE A 109 6.64 -19.37 33.42
CA PHE A 109 7.34 -19.74 32.20
C PHE A 109 7.72 -18.51 31.36
N LEU A 110 6.77 -17.58 31.16
CA LEU A 110 7.05 -16.33 30.44
C LEU A 110 8.15 -15.50 31.15
N TRP A 111 8.09 -15.42 32.48
CA TRP A 111 9.11 -14.72 33.26
C TRP A 111 10.49 -15.36 33.10
N GLU A 112 10.57 -16.69 33.14
CA GLU A 112 11.84 -17.43 32.98
C GLU A 112 12.50 -17.17 31.62
N ILE A 113 11.73 -17.14 30.54
CA ILE A 113 12.27 -16.97 29.18
C ILE A 113 12.46 -15.50 28.76
N SER A 114 11.86 -14.54 29.48
CA SER A 114 11.83 -13.13 29.04
C SER A 114 12.21 -12.07 30.08
N GLU A 115 12.27 -12.38 31.37
CA GLU A 115 12.57 -11.41 32.43
C GLU A 115 13.77 -11.79 33.31
N ARG A 116 14.14 -13.08 33.31
CA ARG A 116 15.16 -13.65 34.20
C ARG A 116 16.55 -13.05 34.00
N ASP A 117 16.94 -12.82 32.75
CA ASP A 117 18.25 -12.32 32.37
C ASP A 117 18.16 -11.20 31.34
N PHE A 118 19.30 -10.54 31.12
CA PHE A 118 19.42 -9.44 30.16
C PHE A 118 19.03 -9.86 28.74
N ALA A 119 19.48 -11.04 28.30
CA ALA A 119 19.20 -11.56 26.96
C ALA A 119 17.69 -11.74 26.73
N GLY A 120 16.96 -12.31 27.70
CA GLY A 120 15.52 -12.50 27.65
C GLY A 120 14.77 -11.17 27.58
N LYS A 121 15.14 -10.20 28.42
CA LYS A 121 14.55 -8.85 28.39
C LYS A 121 14.78 -8.17 27.04
N LEU A 122 16.00 -8.24 26.55
CA LEU A 122 16.40 -7.68 25.26
C LEU A 122 15.58 -8.31 24.12
N LYS A 123 15.48 -9.65 24.08
CA LYS A 123 14.69 -10.36 23.06
C LYS A 123 13.21 -10.01 23.13
N ARG A 124 12.63 -9.84 24.32
CA ARG A 124 11.22 -9.42 24.47
C ARG A 124 10.99 -7.98 24.06
N TYR A 125 11.64 -7.03 24.73
CA TYR A 125 11.27 -5.62 24.61
C TYR A 125 11.87 -4.94 23.38
N VAL A 126 13.04 -5.40 22.92
CA VAL A 126 13.72 -4.88 21.73
C VAL A 126 13.51 -5.79 20.52
N GLY A 127 13.43 -7.10 20.73
CA GLY A 127 13.24 -8.06 19.66
C GLY A 127 11.80 -8.18 19.13
N THR A 128 10.77 -7.93 19.95
CA THR A 128 9.38 -8.20 19.57
C THR A 128 8.50 -6.95 19.45
N HIS A 129 7.38 -7.09 18.73
CA HIS A 129 6.32 -6.08 18.68
C HIS A 129 4.97 -6.65 19.17
N THR A 130 4.85 -6.81 20.48
CA THR A 130 3.59 -7.18 21.15
C THR A 130 2.76 -5.94 21.48
N VAL A 131 1.44 -6.01 21.25
CA VAL A 131 0.51 -4.93 21.64
C VAL A 131 0.40 -4.87 23.17
N GLU A 132 0.56 -6.00 23.82
CA GLU A 132 0.47 -6.23 25.27
C GLU A 132 1.54 -5.48 26.07
N ASP A 133 2.71 -5.24 25.47
CA ASP A 133 3.81 -4.55 26.15
C ASP A 133 3.88 -3.06 25.78
N ARG A 134 2.95 -2.54 24.96
CA ARG A 134 2.99 -1.15 24.45
C ARG A 134 3.18 -0.11 25.57
N ASP A 135 2.49 -0.28 26.69
CA ASP A 135 2.46 0.73 27.77
C ASP A 135 3.70 0.70 28.67
N ILE A 136 4.44 -0.42 28.70
CA ILE A 136 5.62 -0.61 29.57
C ILE A 136 6.94 -0.64 28.79
N ARG A 137 6.89 -0.72 27.45
CA ARG A 137 8.05 -0.98 26.62
C ARG A 137 9.15 0.07 26.78
N ASP A 138 8.80 1.34 26.73
CA ASP A 138 9.81 2.41 26.80
C ASP A 138 10.51 2.45 28.16
N GLU A 139 9.78 2.16 29.25
CA GLU A 139 10.37 1.98 30.58
C GLU A 139 11.35 0.80 30.60
N LYS A 140 10.96 -0.33 30.01
CA LYS A 140 11.79 -1.54 29.96
C LYS A 140 13.02 -1.38 29.07
N ILE A 141 12.92 -0.67 27.96
CA ILE A 141 14.07 -0.34 27.10
C ILE A 141 15.08 0.52 27.87
N ARG A 142 14.61 1.49 28.65
CA ARG A 142 15.50 2.28 29.53
C ARG A 142 16.18 1.42 30.59
N GLU A 143 15.43 0.55 31.26
CA GLU A 143 16.00 -0.38 32.24
C GLU A 143 17.10 -1.26 31.60
N ILE A 144 16.89 -1.75 30.37
CA ILE A 144 17.88 -2.52 29.61
C ILE A 144 19.12 -1.67 29.30
N ALA A 145 18.96 -0.43 28.85
CA ALA A 145 20.09 0.46 28.59
C ALA A 145 20.91 0.71 29.87
N GLU A 146 20.25 0.99 30.99
CA GLU A 146 20.90 1.18 32.29
C GLU A 146 21.58 -0.10 32.84
N GLU A 147 21.03 -1.27 32.54
CA GLU A 147 21.63 -2.57 32.91
C GLU A 147 22.88 -2.83 32.05
N GLY A 148 22.81 -2.61 30.74
CA GLY A 148 23.94 -2.72 29.82
C GLY A 148 25.08 -1.74 30.15
N ALA A 149 24.76 -0.52 30.56
CA ALA A 149 25.75 0.47 31.02
C ALA A 149 26.50 0.05 32.30
N LYS A 150 25.89 -0.79 33.15
CA LYS A 150 26.54 -1.30 34.38
C LYS A 150 27.43 -2.51 34.11
N ASP A 151 27.16 -3.25 33.04
CA ASP A 151 27.89 -4.46 32.65
C ASP A 151 28.02 -4.50 31.12
N THR A 152 29.01 -3.77 30.61
CA THR A 152 29.22 -3.55 29.17
C THR A 152 29.40 -4.86 28.39
N ASP A 153 29.99 -5.87 29.02
CA ASP A 153 30.17 -7.22 28.45
C ASP A 153 28.84 -7.87 28.07
N GLN A 154 27.73 -7.55 28.76
CA GLN A 154 26.41 -8.10 28.42
C GLN A 154 25.87 -7.51 27.12
N LEU A 155 26.00 -6.20 26.95
CA LEU A 155 25.56 -5.55 25.70
C LEU A 155 26.44 -6.00 24.53
N HIS A 156 27.75 -6.06 24.74
CA HIS A 156 28.73 -6.47 23.73
C HIS A 156 28.40 -7.84 23.12
N GLN A 157 28.04 -8.82 23.96
CA GLN A 157 27.65 -10.17 23.53
C GLN A 157 26.43 -10.20 22.61
N HIS A 158 25.62 -9.14 22.58
CA HIS A 158 24.41 -9.03 21.78
C HIS A 158 24.49 -8.01 20.63
N LEU A 159 25.59 -7.29 20.47
CA LEU A 159 25.73 -6.27 19.41
C LEU A 159 25.55 -6.86 18.00
N GLU A 160 26.07 -8.05 17.72
CA GLU A 160 25.91 -8.69 16.42
C GLU A 160 24.43 -8.95 16.07
N TRP A 161 23.64 -9.35 17.07
CA TRP A 161 22.20 -9.55 16.94
C TRP A 161 21.46 -8.20 16.82
N LEU A 162 21.81 -7.21 17.64
CA LEU A 162 21.20 -5.87 17.63
C LEU A 162 21.41 -5.14 16.30
N LEU A 163 22.53 -5.37 15.63
CA LEU A 163 22.86 -4.78 14.33
C LEU A 163 22.43 -5.67 13.14
N SER A 164 21.59 -6.66 13.38
CA SER A 164 20.91 -7.47 12.35
C SER A 164 19.48 -6.98 12.10
N TYR A 165 18.79 -7.57 11.12
CA TYR A 165 17.38 -7.28 10.84
C TYR A 165 16.39 -8.03 11.75
N GLU A 166 16.87 -8.87 12.67
CA GLU A 166 16.01 -9.63 13.60
C GLU A 166 15.30 -8.79 14.67
N PRO A 167 15.89 -7.73 15.27
CA PRO A 167 15.21 -6.93 16.27
C PRO A 167 14.11 -6.05 15.68
N ASN A 168 13.16 -5.62 16.51
CA ASN A 168 12.15 -4.65 16.10
C ASN A 168 12.79 -3.28 15.90
N GLY A 169 12.72 -2.72 14.68
CA GLY A 169 13.37 -1.45 14.33
C GLY A 169 13.00 -0.29 15.26
N GLN A 170 11.72 -0.09 15.60
CA GLN A 170 11.34 1.03 16.47
C GLN A 170 11.90 0.87 17.89
N ALA A 171 11.80 -0.32 18.47
CA ALA A 171 12.34 -0.58 19.80
C ALA A 171 13.87 -0.51 19.82
N LEU A 172 14.52 -0.97 18.75
CA LEU A 172 15.96 -0.88 18.57
C LEU A 172 16.45 0.57 18.48
N ARG A 173 15.69 1.44 17.78
CA ARG A 173 15.97 2.88 17.74
C ARG A 173 15.85 3.52 19.12
N ASN A 174 14.82 3.15 19.87
CA ASN A 174 14.62 3.63 21.24
C ASN A 174 15.76 3.15 22.17
N LEU A 175 16.23 1.90 22.01
CA LEU A 175 17.38 1.40 22.76
C LEU A 175 18.63 2.23 22.46
N GLY A 176 18.91 2.52 21.19
CA GLY A 176 20.05 3.37 20.81
C GLY A 176 20.00 4.74 21.49
N ALA A 177 18.82 5.37 21.48
CA ALA A 177 18.59 6.65 22.15
C ALA A 177 18.79 6.59 23.67
N GLU A 178 18.29 5.55 24.35
CA GLU A 178 18.48 5.39 25.79
C GLU A 178 19.93 5.01 26.14
N LEU A 179 20.65 4.29 25.27
CA LEU A 179 22.09 4.00 25.44
C LEU A 179 22.94 5.28 25.42
N GLU A 180 22.69 6.21 24.50
CA GLU A 180 23.40 7.49 24.47
C GLU A 180 23.23 8.26 25.79
N SER A 181 22.05 8.18 26.41
CA SER A 181 21.76 8.88 27.67
C SER A 181 22.53 8.35 28.89
N VAL A 182 23.08 7.14 28.81
CA VAL A 182 23.82 6.48 29.89
C VAL A 182 25.30 6.26 29.56
N ASP A 183 25.74 6.64 28.37
CA ASP A 183 27.09 6.43 27.85
C ASP A 183 27.95 7.70 27.94
N ASP A 184 28.22 8.14 29.16
CA ASP A 184 28.97 9.39 29.43
C ASP A 184 30.36 9.42 28.75
N GLU A 185 31.03 8.27 28.64
CA GLU A 185 32.36 8.13 28.05
C GLU A 185 32.34 7.72 26.56
N ARG A 186 31.15 7.43 26.01
CA ARG A 186 30.92 7.01 24.61
C ARG A 186 31.59 5.70 24.23
N GLU A 187 31.78 4.81 25.19
CA GLU A 187 32.40 3.51 24.95
C GLU A 187 31.50 2.65 24.04
N PHE A 188 30.18 2.77 24.15
CA PHE A 188 29.27 2.01 23.29
C PHE A 188 29.25 2.54 21.86
N LEU A 189 29.43 3.84 21.64
CA LEU A 189 29.41 4.40 20.29
C LEU A 189 30.50 3.76 19.42
N ASP A 190 31.73 3.71 19.91
CA ASP A 190 32.87 3.15 19.18
C ASP A 190 32.66 1.65 18.90
N GLU A 191 32.19 0.89 19.89
CA GLU A 191 31.90 -0.54 19.72
C GLU A 191 30.75 -0.82 18.73
N ILE A 192 29.69 0.00 18.77
CA ILE A 192 28.57 -0.11 17.83
C ILE A 192 29.05 0.18 16.40
N ILE A 193 29.86 1.22 16.20
CA ILE A 193 30.42 1.56 14.88
C ILE A 193 31.33 0.46 14.38
N GLU A 194 32.27 -0.02 15.21
CA GLU A 194 33.19 -1.09 14.84
C GLU A 194 32.43 -2.36 14.44
N THR A 195 31.48 -2.79 15.26
CA THR A 195 30.67 -3.99 14.99
C THR A 195 29.83 -3.82 13.72
N PHE A 196 29.24 -2.63 13.51
CA PHE A 196 28.46 -2.32 12.32
C PHE A 196 29.31 -2.41 11.04
N ILE A 197 30.52 -1.86 11.06
CA ILE A 197 31.46 -1.88 9.93
C ILE A 197 31.91 -3.31 9.62
N GLN A 198 32.23 -4.10 10.65
CA GLN A 198 32.70 -5.49 10.50
C GLN A 198 31.64 -6.43 9.93
N LYS A 199 30.35 -6.15 10.16
CA LYS A 199 29.25 -6.99 9.69
C LYS A 199 29.16 -7.00 8.16
N GLU A 200 28.73 -8.12 7.58
CA GLU A 200 28.60 -8.28 6.13
C GLU A 200 27.53 -7.35 5.55
N SER A 201 27.82 -6.80 4.38
CA SER A 201 26.88 -5.99 3.61
C SER A 201 25.57 -6.73 3.33
N GLY A 202 24.44 -6.00 3.39
CA GLY A 202 23.09 -6.58 3.28
C GLY A 202 22.56 -7.25 4.57
N SER A 203 23.39 -7.44 5.59
CA SER A 203 22.95 -7.95 6.91
C SER A 203 22.96 -6.89 8.02
N ARG A 204 23.40 -5.67 7.70
CA ARG A 204 23.52 -4.53 8.61
C ARG A 204 22.18 -3.86 8.84
N ASN A 205 21.85 -3.61 10.09
CA ASN A 205 20.73 -2.77 10.48
C ASN A 205 21.25 -1.50 11.15
N VAL A 206 21.01 -0.35 10.52
CA VAL A 206 21.49 0.96 10.97
C VAL A 206 20.74 1.49 12.19
N THR A 207 19.62 0.87 12.56
CA THR A 207 18.61 1.51 13.40
C THR A 207 19.08 1.77 14.84
N LEU A 208 19.92 0.88 15.40
CA LEU A 208 20.52 1.09 16.72
C LEU A 208 21.44 2.32 16.72
N LEU A 209 22.41 2.35 15.80
CA LEU A 209 23.37 3.44 15.66
C LEU A 209 22.64 4.75 15.34
N ALA A 210 21.66 4.72 14.45
CA ALA A 210 20.87 5.90 14.13
C ALA A 210 20.08 6.43 15.33
N GLY A 211 19.54 5.52 16.17
CA GLY A 211 18.90 5.87 17.44
C GLY A 211 19.84 6.62 18.37
N TYR A 212 21.02 6.04 18.61
CA TYR A 212 22.08 6.63 19.43
C TYR A 212 22.49 8.01 18.91
N LEU A 213 22.79 8.12 17.62
CA LEU A 213 23.19 9.37 17.00
C LEU A 213 22.10 10.44 16.99
N SER A 214 20.82 10.05 17.04
CA SER A 214 19.68 10.98 16.96
C SER A 214 19.41 11.78 18.24
N THR A 215 19.96 11.37 19.38
CA THR A 215 19.78 12.05 20.67
C THR A 215 20.96 12.92 21.06
N LEU A 216 22.08 12.84 20.31
CA LEU A 216 23.22 13.75 20.49
C LEU A 216 22.73 15.20 20.37
N SER A 217 22.99 15.99 21.41
CA SER A 217 22.64 17.42 21.42
C SER A 217 23.35 18.20 20.30
N ASP A 218 22.85 19.39 19.96
CA ASP A 218 23.51 20.31 19.00
C ASP A 218 24.99 20.60 19.37
N GLU A 219 25.37 20.54 20.65
CA GLU A 219 26.75 20.73 21.12
C GLU A 219 27.66 19.53 20.78
N SER A 220 27.07 18.38 20.43
CA SER A 220 27.73 17.13 20.05
C SER A 220 27.62 16.83 18.54
N GLU A 221 27.22 17.81 17.73
CA GLU A 221 27.10 17.68 16.26
C GLU A 221 28.37 17.13 15.61
N ASP A 222 29.54 17.60 16.03
CA ASP A 222 30.83 17.17 15.48
C ASP A 222 31.04 15.66 15.68
N ILE A 223 30.59 15.10 16.81
CA ILE A 223 30.71 13.66 17.11
C ILE A 223 29.79 12.85 16.21
N ARG A 224 28.58 13.35 15.95
CA ARG A 224 27.69 12.69 14.99
C ARG A 224 28.32 12.67 13.61
N GLN A 225 28.89 13.79 13.18
CA GLN A 225 29.53 13.90 11.87
C GLN A 225 30.78 13.01 11.75
N ASP A 226 31.60 12.93 12.80
CA ASP A 226 32.78 12.06 12.85
C ASP A 226 32.36 10.58 12.77
N ALA A 227 31.31 10.16 13.48
CA ALA A 227 30.77 8.80 13.40
C ALA A 227 30.25 8.45 11.99
N ILE A 228 29.51 9.37 11.37
CA ILE A 228 29.01 9.19 9.99
C ILE A 228 30.18 9.13 8.99
N GLU A 229 31.22 9.95 9.17
CA GLU A 229 32.42 9.93 8.33
C GLU A 229 33.22 8.63 8.51
N GLU A 230 33.35 8.14 9.73
CA GLU A 230 34.00 6.87 10.02
C GLU A 230 33.30 5.72 9.29
N VAL A 231 31.97 5.65 9.37
CA VAL A 231 31.18 4.67 8.61
C VAL A 231 31.37 4.87 7.11
N TYR A 232 31.25 6.10 6.60
CA TYR A 232 31.38 6.43 5.18
C TYR A 232 32.71 5.99 4.57
N THR A 233 33.81 6.11 5.33
CA THR A 233 35.16 5.76 4.85
C THR A 233 35.45 4.26 4.85
N GLN A 234 34.68 3.46 5.61
CA GLN A 234 34.97 2.03 5.82
C GLN A 234 33.95 1.10 5.15
N ILE A 235 32.76 1.57 4.78
CA ILE A 235 31.77 0.74 4.07
C ILE A 235 31.80 0.95 2.55
N SER A 236 31.36 -0.06 1.81
CA SER A 236 31.22 -0.02 0.35
C SER A 236 29.78 0.14 -0.15
N GLU A 237 28.78 -0.20 0.69
CA GLU A 237 27.36 -0.06 0.36
C GLU A 237 26.78 1.19 1.02
N TYR A 238 26.63 2.24 0.22
CA TYR A 238 26.21 3.55 0.73
C TYR A 238 24.70 3.69 0.99
N THR A 239 23.88 2.68 0.65
CA THR A 239 22.45 2.68 0.98
C THR A 239 22.24 2.70 2.50
N ASP A 240 23.02 1.93 3.25
CA ASP A 240 22.98 1.94 4.71
C ASP A 240 23.34 3.32 5.27
N LEU A 241 24.31 4.00 4.65
CA LEU A 241 24.70 5.35 5.07
C LEU A 241 23.57 6.37 4.88
N VAL A 242 22.83 6.28 3.77
CA VAL A 242 21.67 7.16 3.53
C VAL A 242 20.61 6.95 4.61
N GLU A 243 20.30 5.70 4.95
CA GLU A 243 19.34 5.39 6.02
C GLU A 243 19.84 5.80 7.40
N LEU A 244 21.13 5.61 7.70
CA LEU A 244 21.76 6.06 8.94
C LEU A 244 21.58 7.58 9.10
N ILE A 245 22.01 8.36 8.09
CA ILE A 245 21.86 9.83 8.06
C ILE A 245 20.40 10.24 8.25
N ARG A 246 19.48 9.57 7.54
CA ARG A 246 18.05 9.89 7.56
C ARG A 246 17.48 9.72 8.97
N LEU A 247 17.83 8.62 9.64
CA LEU A 247 17.29 8.25 10.95
C LEU A 247 18.00 8.93 12.12
N SER A 248 19.25 9.37 11.93
CA SER A 248 20.08 10.03 12.95
C SER A 248 19.88 11.55 13.05
N GLY A 249 19.07 12.15 12.17
CA GLY A 249 18.90 13.60 12.09
C GLY A 249 19.65 14.20 10.91
N LEU A 250 18.93 14.38 9.81
CA LEU A 250 19.44 14.94 8.56
C LEU A 250 19.79 16.44 8.72
N THR A 251 21.03 16.80 8.44
CA THR A 251 21.46 18.21 8.29
C THR A 251 21.60 18.65 6.84
N GLU A 252 21.84 19.94 6.61
CA GLU A 252 22.15 20.47 5.27
C GLU A 252 23.42 19.82 4.67
N ASN A 253 24.47 19.62 5.47
CA ASN A 253 25.70 18.97 5.00
C ASN A 253 25.44 17.52 4.59
N ASP A 254 24.63 16.82 5.37
CA ASP A 254 24.22 15.45 5.09
C ASP A 254 23.39 15.36 3.80
N ALA A 255 22.45 16.29 3.60
CA ALA A 255 21.65 16.38 2.38
C ALA A 255 22.54 16.61 1.14
N ARG A 256 23.54 17.49 1.24
CA ARG A 256 24.51 17.74 0.15
C ARG A 256 25.38 16.52 -0.11
N ARG A 257 25.80 15.80 0.94
CA ARG A 257 26.53 14.53 0.83
C ARG A 257 25.71 13.48 0.08
N ILE A 258 24.44 13.30 0.44
CA ILE A 258 23.52 12.38 -0.24
C ILE A 258 23.33 12.77 -1.71
N SER A 259 23.11 14.06 -1.99
CA SER A 259 23.03 14.56 -3.37
C SER A 259 24.29 14.22 -4.16
N GLY A 260 25.48 14.43 -3.58
CA GLY A 260 26.76 14.04 -4.20
C GLY A 260 26.88 12.54 -4.44
N MET A 261 26.45 11.70 -3.50
CA MET A 261 26.46 10.24 -3.66
C MET A 261 25.54 9.75 -4.79
N VAL A 262 24.37 10.38 -4.94
CA VAL A 262 23.45 10.09 -6.06
C VAL A 262 24.05 10.57 -7.39
N GLN A 263 24.71 11.72 -7.41
CA GLN A 263 25.35 12.27 -8.61
C GLN A 263 26.59 11.51 -9.05
N ASP A 264 27.33 10.94 -8.10
CA ASP A 264 28.51 10.11 -8.34
C ASP A 264 28.16 8.63 -8.59
N ASP A 265 26.87 8.31 -8.70
CA ASP A 265 26.34 6.94 -8.90
C ASP A 265 26.77 5.94 -7.81
N LYS A 266 27.12 6.44 -6.61
CA LYS A 266 27.45 5.63 -5.43
C LYS A 266 26.22 5.03 -4.78
N VAL A 267 25.08 5.70 -4.93
CA VAL A 267 23.78 5.26 -4.42
C VAL A 267 22.73 5.40 -5.50
N GLY A 268 21.91 4.37 -5.67
CA GLY A 268 20.79 4.40 -6.60
C GLY A 268 19.62 5.27 -6.09
N PRO A 269 18.75 5.76 -6.99
CA PRO A 269 17.60 6.59 -6.59
C PRO A 269 16.64 5.93 -5.60
N SER A 270 16.61 4.59 -5.54
CA SER A 270 15.77 3.84 -4.61
C SER A 270 16.09 4.13 -3.14
N ALA A 271 17.33 4.49 -2.80
CA ALA A 271 17.69 4.88 -1.45
C ALA A 271 17.01 6.18 -0.98
N LEU A 272 16.48 6.98 -1.91
CA LEU A 272 15.74 8.20 -1.56
C LEU A 272 14.31 7.88 -1.07
N ALA A 273 13.81 6.66 -1.27
CA ALA A 273 12.46 6.28 -0.85
C ALA A 273 12.23 6.46 0.66
N GLY A 274 13.29 6.29 1.48
CA GLY A 274 13.23 6.50 2.92
C GLY A 274 12.75 7.89 3.34
N PHE A 275 12.99 8.93 2.54
CA PHE A 275 12.61 10.32 2.85
C PHE A 275 11.09 10.58 2.86
N THR A 276 10.29 9.62 2.40
CA THR A 276 8.83 9.67 2.49
C THR A 276 8.32 9.39 3.91
N TYR A 277 9.13 8.75 4.75
CA TYR A 277 8.74 8.32 6.09
C TYR A 277 9.28 9.25 7.18
N GLY A 278 8.56 9.34 8.30
CA GLY A 278 9.01 10.04 9.50
C GLY A 278 9.16 11.56 9.36
N GLY A 279 8.61 12.16 8.31
CA GLY A 279 8.72 13.59 8.05
C GLY A 279 10.12 14.06 7.61
N THR A 280 11.06 13.16 7.35
CA THR A 280 12.46 13.54 7.09
C THR A 280 12.64 14.39 5.84
N SER A 281 11.73 14.30 4.86
CA SER A 281 11.75 15.16 3.68
C SER A 281 11.70 16.65 4.04
N SER A 282 10.97 17.08 5.08
CA SER A 282 10.91 18.50 5.44
C SER A 282 12.25 19.06 5.92
N ASN A 283 13.20 18.21 6.31
CA ASN A 283 14.55 18.62 6.72
C ASN A 283 15.50 18.81 5.52
N LEU A 284 15.09 18.43 4.31
CA LEU A 284 15.90 18.66 3.11
C LEU A 284 15.92 20.16 2.76
N PRO A 285 17.10 20.76 2.55
CA PRO A 285 17.18 22.07 1.92
C PRO A 285 16.52 22.04 0.53
N GLU A 286 15.65 23.00 0.26
CA GLU A 286 14.86 23.03 -0.98
C GLU A 286 15.76 23.07 -2.24
N ASP A 287 16.90 23.75 -2.17
CA ASP A 287 17.89 23.82 -3.25
C ASP A 287 18.51 22.45 -3.56
N VAL A 288 18.82 21.67 -2.52
CA VAL A 288 19.35 20.31 -2.64
C VAL A 288 18.30 19.37 -3.23
N LEU A 289 17.05 19.42 -2.76
CA LEU A 289 15.97 18.63 -3.36
C LEU A 289 15.79 18.97 -4.84
N LYS A 290 15.78 20.26 -5.19
CA LYS A 290 15.69 20.70 -6.59
C LYS A 290 16.88 20.21 -7.43
N GLU A 291 18.07 20.16 -6.84
CA GLU A 291 19.28 19.64 -7.50
C GLU A 291 19.15 18.14 -7.79
N ILE A 292 18.74 17.34 -6.80
CA ILE A 292 18.50 15.90 -6.94
C ILE A 292 17.44 15.64 -8.02
N VAL A 293 16.28 16.33 -7.96
CA VAL A 293 15.22 16.16 -8.96
C VAL A 293 15.72 16.48 -10.37
N ARG A 294 16.47 17.59 -10.55
CA ARG A 294 17.05 17.93 -11.85
C ARG A 294 18.06 16.88 -12.32
N TYR A 295 18.88 16.34 -11.42
CA TYR A 295 19.82 15.29 -11.77
C TYR A 295 19.10 14.04 -12.27
N LEU A 296 18.09 13.57 -11.53
CA LEU A 296 17.31 12.38 -11.89
C LEU A 296 16.57 12.57 -13.22
N LEU A 297 15.95 13.73 -13.45
CA LEU A 297 15.28 14.05 -14.72
C LEU A 297 16.19 13.98 -15.95
N ASN A 298 17.49 14.20 -15.77
CA ASN A 298 18.44 14.23 -16.90
C ASN A 298 19.23 12.94 -17.07
N ASN A 299 19.39 12.14 -16.01
CA ASN A 299 20.35 11.03 -16.00
C ASN A 299 19.75 9.68 -15.57
N TYR A 300 18.61 9.66 -14.88
CA TYR A 300 18.06 8.43 -14.27
C TYR A 300 16.53 8.35 -14.41
N SER A 301 16.06 7.73 -15.49
CA SER A 301 14.62 7.59 -15.73
C SER A 301 13.92 6.79 -14.63
N GLU A 302 14.48 5.66 -14.21
CA GLU A 302 13.92 4.81 -13.14
C GLU A 302 13.81 5.54 -11.80
N GLY A 303 14.69 6.52 -11.54
CA GLY A 303 14.68 7.29 -10.30
C GLY A 303 13.47 8.22 -10.12
N ILE A 304 12.72 8.44 -11.19
CA ILE A 304 11.54 9.32 -11.16
C ILE A 304 10.42 8.74 -10.31
N GLN A 305 10.23 7.42 -10.31
CA GLN A 305 9.21 6.80 -9.46
C GLN A 305 9.52 6.95 -7.97
N HIS A 306 10.81 7.01 -7.60
CA HIS A 306 11.24 7.19 -6.21
C HIS A 306 11.20 8.65 -5.74
N ILE A 307 11.44 9.61 -6.64
CA ILE A 307 11.48 11.03 -6.25
C ILE A 307 10.10 11.68 -6.19
N VAL A 308 9.10 11.20 -6.94
CA VAL A 308 7.73 11.75 -6.89
C VAL A 308 7.13 11.71 -5.48
N PRO A 309 7.19 10.59 -4.74
CA PRO A 309 6.74 10.55 -3.35
C PRO A 309 7.48 11.54 -2.45
N VAL A 310 8.82 11.61 -2.54
CA VAL A 310 9.62 12.56 -1.75
C VAL A 310 9.21 14.01 -2.06
N TYR A 311 8.96 14.31 -3.34
CA TYR A 311 8.51 15.62 -3.81
C TYR A 311 7.12 15.98 -3.31
N PHE A 312 6.19 15.01 -3.31
CA PHE A 312 4.86 15.16 -2.72
C PHE A 312 4.95 15.45 -1.22
N HIS A 313 5.71 14.64 -0.48
CA HIS A 313 5.87 14.80 0.96
C HIS A 313 6.49 16.15 1.33
N TYR A 314 7.44 16.63 0.51
CA TYR A 314 8.07 17.94 0.70
C TYR A 314 7.14 19.12 0.44
N TYR A 315 6.50 19.17 -0.74
CA TYR A 315 5.80 20.39 -1.20
C TYR A 315 4.29 20.41 -0.92
N VAL A 316 3.68 19.25 -0.69
CA VAL A 316 2.21 19.10 -0.66
C VAL A 316 1.72 18.58 0.67
N PHE A 317 2.38 17.57 1.24
CA PHE A 317 1.99 16.98 2.53
C PHE A 317 2.43 17.83 3.73
N SER A 318 3.43 18.71 3.56
CA SER A 318 3.89 19.59 4.63
C SER A 318 2.77 20.52 5.12
N ASP A 319 2.71 20.76 6.43
CA ASP A 319 1.80 21.76 7.02
C ASP A 319 2.11 23.19 6.55
N GLU A 320 3.32 23.41 6.02
CA GLU A 320 3.73 24.68 5.45
C GLU A 320 3.20 24.88 4.03
N GLU A 321 2.74 26.10 3.73
CA GLU A 321 2.32 26.47 2.38
C GLU A 321 3.52 26.77 1.49
N ILE A 322 4.20 25.71 1.02
CA ILE A 322 5.37 25.81 0.15
C ILE A 322 4.93 25.95 -1.31
N LYS A 323 5.59 26.86 -2.05
CA LYS A 323 5.34 27.05 -3.48
C LYS A 323 6.09 26.01 -4.32
N LEU A 324 5.36 25.27 -5.13
CA LEU A 324 5.92 24.33 -6.09
C LEU A 324 6.74 25.08 -7.15
N PRO A 325 7.99 24.69 -7.45
CA PRO A 325 8.76 25.30 -8.53
C PRO A 325 8.18 24.85 -9.89
N TYR A 326 7.30 25.68 -10.47
CA TYR A 326 6.45 25.34 -11.63
C TYR A 326 7.17 24.57 -12.75
N ASP A 327 8.28 25.11 -13.27
CA ASP A 327 8.98 24.51 -14.41
C ASP A 327 9.60 23.15 -14.05
N LEU A 328 10.06 22.98 -12.81
CA LEU A 328 10.60 21.71 -12.33
C LEU A 328 9.47 20.69 -12.09
N THR A 329 8.38 21.12 -11.46
CA THR A 329 7.22 20.25 -11.20
C THR A 329 6.61 19.75 -12.51
N ILE A 330 6.43 20.61 -13.52
CA ILE A 330 5.85 20.17 -14.79
C ILE A 330 6.78 19.21 -15.52
N SER A 331 8.10 19.43 -15.47
CA SER A 331 9.08 18.48 -16.02
C SER A 331 9.04 17.13 -15.29
N LEU A 332 8.86 17.13 -13.97
CA LEU A 332 8.72 15.91 -13.18
C LEU A 332 7.44 15.14 -13.56
N LEU A 333 6.29 15.79 -13.54
CA LEU A 333 5.00 15.15 -13.82
C LEU A 333 4.87 14.65 -15.27
N SER A 334 5.57 15.28 -16.21
CA SER A 334 5.55 14.93 -17.64
C SER A 334 6.65 13.94 -18.06
N HIS A 335 7.49 13.49 -17.13
CA HIS A 335 8.64 12.66 -17.48
C HIS A 335 8.23 11.33 -18.16
N PRO A 336 8.93 10.87 -19.21
CA PRO A 336 8.59 9.64 -19.94
C PRO A 336 8.47 8.37 -19.09
N GLU A 337 9.24 8.27 -18.00
CA GLU A 337 9.12 7.15 -17.05
C GLU A 337 7.69 7.00 -16.51
N LEU A 338 7.04 8.12 -16.18
CA LEU A 338 5.67 8.12 -15.67
C LEU A 338 4.64 7.99 -16.79
N THR A 339 4.96 8.56 -17.95
CA THR A 339 3.97 8.82 -19.00
C THR A 339 4.03 7.84 -20.17
N GLU A 340 5.15 7.16 -20.46
CA GLU A 340 5.33 6.35 -21.67
C GLU A 340 5.76 4.90 -21.42
N SER A 341 6.32 4.58 -20.25
CA SER A 341 7.13 3.39 -19.98
C SER A 341 6.52 2.05 -20.43
N PRO A 342 6.85 1.55 -21.64
CA PRO A 342 6.31 0.31 -22.21
C PRO A 342 6.74 -0.93 -21.42
N ASP A 343 7.86 -0.80 -20.70
CA ASP A 343 8.51 -1.83 -19.92
C ASP A 343 8.35 -1.60 -18.41
N ALA A 344 7.45 -0.70 -17.97
CA ALA A 344 7.22 -0.42 -16.55
C ALA A 344 6.87 -1.70 -15.79
N GLN A 345 7.93 -2.28 -15.23
CA GLN A 345 7.87 -3.23 -14.15
C GLN A 345 7.12 -2.53 -13.02
N ILE A 346 6.00 -3.12 -12.61
CA ILE A 346 5.24 -2.89 -11.36
C ILE A 346 5.41 -1.47 -10.79
N GLU A 347 4.38 -0.62 -10.97
CA GLU A 347 4.28 0.68 -10.28
C GLU A 347 4.66 0.54 -8.80
N ILE A 348 5.59 1.38 -8.33
CA ILE A 348 5.81 1.55 -6.90
C ILE A 348 4.49 2.04 -6.28
N GLN A 349 3.95 1.24 -5.36
CA GLN A 349 2.65 1.48 -4.76
C GLN A 349 2.53 2.93 -4.24
N GLY A 350 1.51 3.64 -4.71
CA GLY A 350 1.18 5.00 -4.26
C GLY A 350 1.70 6.13 -5.16
N VAL A 351 2.63 5.87 -6.08
CA VAL A 351 3.21 6.92 -6.95
C VAL A 351 2.14 7.65 -7.76
N SER A 352 1.12 6.97 -8.28
CA SER A 352 0.02 7.62 -8.98
C SER A 352 -0.83 8.56 -8.10
N GLN A 353 -0.97 8.25 -6.81
CA GLN A 353 -1.67 9.12 -5.85
C GLN A 353 -0.82 10.35 -5.54
N ASP A 354 0.48 10.17 -5.31
CA ASP A 354 1.41 11.28 -5.04
C ASP A 354 1.52 12.20 -6.25
N TRP A 355 1.60 11.63 -7.46
CA TRP A 355 1.55 12.38 -8.72
C TRP A 355 0.27 13.22 -8.82
N MET A 356 -0.88 12.63 -8.51
CA MET A 356 -2.19 13.31 -8.53
C MET A 356 -2.18 14.50 -7.58
N LYS A 357 -1.72 14.31 -6.33
CA LYS A 357 -1.68 15.39 -5.33
C LYS A 357 -0.72 16.51 -5.68
N VAL A 358 0.43 16.19 -6.28
CA VAL A 358 1.34 17.22 -6.81
C VAL A 358 0.71 17.97 -7.99
N ALA A 359 -0.03 17.28 -8.87
CA ALA A 359 -0.73 17.89 -9.99
C ALA A 359 -1.86 18.83 -9.53
N GLU A 360 -2.71 18.39 -8.58
CA GLU A 360 -3.76 19.20 -7.94
C GLU A 360 -3.16 20.50 -7.37
N LYS A 361 -2.12 20.37 -6.54
CA LYS A 361 -1.47 21.53 -5.91
C LYS A 361 -0.84 22.48 -6.94
N LEU A 362 -0.24 21.95 -8.02
CA LEU A 362 0.30 22.77 -9.11
C LEU A 362 -0.81 23.53 -9.85
N PHE A 363 -1.94 22.87 -10.09
CA PHE A 363 -3.12 23.43 -10.76
C PHE A 363 -3.75 24.58 -9.95
N GLU A 364 -3.82 24.42 -8.63
CA GLU A 364 -4.30 25.44 -7.68
C GLU A 364 -3.35 26.65 -7.60
N GLN A 365 -2.04 26.42 -7.43
CA GLN A 365 -1.07 27.50 -7.22
C GLN A 365 -0.83 28.36 -8.48
N TYR A 366 -1.06 27.82 -9.68
CA TYR A 366 -0.70 28.47 -10.95
C TYR A 366 -1.87 28.59 -11.94
N PRO A 367 -2.95 29.33 -11.62
CA PRO A 367 -4.14 29.42 -12.47
C PRO A 367 -3.86 29.94 -13.90
N LYS A 368 -2.85 30.81 -14.06
CA LYS A 368 -2.45 31.35 -15.37
C LYS A 368 -1.59 30.41 -16.22
N LYS A 369 -1.19 29.26 -15.67
CA LYS A 369 -0.32 28.28 -16.32
C LYS A 369 -0.89 26.86 -16.24
N ARG A 370 -2.22 26.72 -16.18
CA ARG A 370 -2.90 25.42 -16.12
C ARG A 370 -2.83 24.63 -17.43
N ILE A 371 -2.74 25.31 -18.57
CA ILE A 371 -2.85 24.69 -19.90
C ILE A 371 -1.88 23.51 -20.10
N PRO A 372 -0.56 23.64 -19.85
CA PRO A 372 0.36 22.50 -20.05
C PRO A 372 0.01 21.27 -19.21
N LEU A 373 -0.52 21.47 -18.00
CA LEU A 373 -0.93 20.37 -17.12
C LEU A 373 -2.24 19.73 -17.61
N ILE A 374 -3.19 20.53 -18.10
CA ILE A 374 -4.41 20.03 -18.75
C ILE A 374 -4.04 19.19 -19.98
N GLU A 375 -3.14 19.69 -20.83
CA GLU A 375 -2.69 18.99 -22.03
C GLU A 375 -2.03 17.65 -21.68
N LEU A 376 -1.17 17.63 -20.66
CA LEU A 376 -0.55 16.42 -20.14
C LEU A 376 -1.61 15.42 -19.64
N ALA A 377 -2.55 15.88 -18.80
CA ALA A 377 -3.59 15.01 -18.24
C ALA A 377 -4.51 14.43 -19.30
N VAL A 378 -4.90 15.20 -20.32
CA VAL A 378 -5.69 14.68 -21.44
C VAL A 378 -4.88 13.69 -22.27
N ASP A 379 -3.62 13.99 -22.60
CA ASP A 379 -2.78 13.12 -23.43
C ASP A 379 -2.56 11.74 -22.79
N LEU A 380 -2.45 11.69 -21.46
CA LEU A 380 -2.27 10.48 -20.68
C LEU A 380 -3.41 9.45 -20.85
N LEU A 381 -4.64 9.88 -21.16
CA LEU A 381 -5.76 8.96 -21.44
C LEU A 381 -5.48 7.99 -22.61
N TRP A 382 -4.60 8.38 -23.52
CA TRP A 382 -4.22 7.57 -24.68
C TRP A 382 -2.96 6.73 -24.46
N ARG A 383 -2.26 6.88 -23.33
CA ARG A 383 -0.97 6.21 -23.09
C ARG A 383 -1.16 4.91 -22.30
N SER A 384 -1.38 3.80 -23.03
CA SER A 384 -1.68 2.48 -22.45
C SER A 384 -0.55 1.83 -21.66
N SER A 385 0.68 2.31 -21.85
CA SER A 385 1.87 1.89 -21.11
C SER A 385 2.25 2.87 -20.00
N SER A 386 1.43 3.90 -19.74
CA SER A 386 1.75 4.86 -18.68
C SER A 386 1.44 4.26 -17.32
N ILE A 387 2.37 4.45 -16.37
CA ILE A 387 2.14 4.21 -14.94
C ILE A 387 0.95 5.06 -14.45
N ILE A 388 0.89 6.31 -14.91
CA ILE A 388 -0.10 7.29 -14.47
C ILE A 388 -1.41 7.19 -15.25
N GLY A 389 -1.36 7.03 -16.57
CA GLY A 389 -2.47 7.32 -17.49
C GLY A 389 -3.73 6.45 -17.37
N HIS A 390 -3.68 5.37 -16.57
CA HIS A 390 -4.83 4.54 -16.24
C HIS A 390 -5.05 4.37 -14.73
N SER A 391 -4.28 5.07 -13.92
CA SER A 391 -4.46 5.08 -12.48
C SER A 391 -5.75 5.80 -12.09
N ASN A 392 -6.36 5.39 -10.97
CA ASN A 392 -7.51 6.10 -10.40
C ASN A 392 -7.15 7.54 -10.03
N GLY A 393 -5.89 7.81 -9.65
CA GLY A 393 -5.44 9.15 -9.32
C GLY A 393 -5.50 10.10 -10.52
N HIS A 394 -4.99 9.67 -11.67
CA HIS A 394 -5.07 10.44 -12.91
C HIS A 394 -6.51 10.74 -13.35
N VAL A 395 -7.38 9.73 -13.32
CA VAL A 395 -8.79 9.87 -13.69
C VAL A 395 -9.53 10.82 -12.73
N GLY A 396 -9.22 10.75 -11.44
CA GLY A 396 -9.72 11.67 -10.42
C GLY A 396 -9.32 13.12 -10.74
N PHE A 397 -8.02 13.38 -10.85
CA PHE A 397 -7.50 14.72 -11.16
C PHE A 397 -8.09 15.30 -12.45
N LEU A 398 -8.14 14.52 -13.54
CA LEU A 398 -8.70 15.02 -14.80
C LEU A 398 -10.20 15.36 -14.67
N SER A 399 -10.94 14.65 -13.82
CA SER A 399 -12.35 14.95 -13.54
C SER A 399 -12.50 16.25 -12.76
N ASP A 400 -11.66 16.48 -11.75
CA ASP A 400 -11.67 17.73 -10.99
C ASP A 400 -11.28 18.94 -11.86
N VAL A 401 -10.28 18.76 -12.72
CA VAL A 401 -9.88 19.77 -13.71
C VAL A 401 -10.99 20.04 -14.73
N PHE A 402 -11.74 19.02 -15.14
CA PHE A 402 -12.89 19.18 -16.03
C PHE A 402 -14.02 19.98 -15.35
N ASP A 403 -14.24 19.81 -14.06
CA ASP A 403 -15.24 20.56 -13.32
C ASP A 403 -14.92 22.07 -13.29
N GLU A 404 -13.64 22.42 -13.17
CA GLU A 404 -13.19 23.82 -13.16
C GLU A 404 -13.09 24.44 -14.56
N GLU A 405 -12.54 23.70 -15.53
CA GLU A 405 -12.19 24.21 -16.87
C GLU A 405 -12.83 23.38 -18.01
N PRO A 406 -14.16 23.13 -18.00
CA PRO A 406 -14.79 22.12 -18.85
C PRO A 406 -14.59 22.38 -20.34
N ARG A 407 -14.60 23.65 -20.76
CA ARG A 407 -14.41 24.01 -22.18
C ARG A 407 -12.99 23.71 -22.65
N ILE A 408 -11.96 24.06 -21.87
CA ILE A 408 -10.56 23.87 -22.25
C ILE A 408 -10.24 22.38 -22.32
N VAL A 409 -10.64 21.63 -21.29
CA VAL A 409 -10.43 20.18 -21.25
C VAL A 409 -11.18 19.49 -22.38
N TRP A 410 -12.45 19.87 -22.63
CA TRP A 410 -13.24 19.31 -23.73
C TRP A 410 -12.62 19.56 -25.09
N THR A 411 -12.23 20.80 -25.40
CA THR A 411 -11.58 21.14 -26.67
C THR A 411 -10.32 20.31 -26.88
N ARG A 412 -9.46 20.19 -25.85
CA ARG A 412 -8.25 19.37 -25.95
C ARG A 412 -8.57 17.88 -26.12
N PHE A 413 -9.58 17.39 -25.41
CA PHE A 413 -10.03 16.01 -25.46
C PHE A 413 -10.54 15.62 -26.85
N VAL A 414 -11.41 16.44 -27.46
CA VAL A 414 -11.96 16.13 -28.80
C VAL A 414 -10.88 16.18 -29.87
N GLU A 415 -9.94 17.12 -29.80
CA GLU A 415 -8.78 17.16 -30.71
C GLU A 415 -7.97 15.86 -30.67
N GLU A 416 -7.74 15.30 -29.48
CA GLU A 416 -7.00 14.05 -29.33
C GLU A 416 -7.84 12.83 -29.72
N LEU A 417 -9.14 12.84 -29.44
CA LEU A 417 -10.08 11.81 -29.88
C LEU A 417 -10.14 11.71 -31.40
N GLU A 418 -10.18 12.83 -32.10
CA GLU A 418 -10.20 12.88 -33.57
C GLU A 418 -8.87 12.39 -34.17
N LYS A 419 -7.74 12.75 -33.56
CA LYS A 419 -6.40 12.34 -34.03
C LYS A 419 -6.09 10.87 -33.78
N LYS A 420 -6.40 10.37 -32.59
CA LYS A 420 -5.93 9.06 -32.08
C LYS A 420 -7.02 7.99 -32.03
N GLY A 421 -8.28 8.39 -32.17
CA GLY A 421 -9.43 7.50 -32.06
C GLY A 421 -9.71 7.04 -30.63
N TYR A 422 -10.69 6.14 -30.50
CA TYR A 422 -11.12 5.58 -29.22
C TYR A 422 -10.11 4.61 -28.60
N ARG A 423 -9.96 4.68 -27.27
CA ARG A 423 -9.25 3.71 -26.43
C ARG A 423 -10.02 3.41 -25.14
N TYR A 424 -9.66 2.33 -24.46
CA TYR A 424 -10.31 1.91 -23.22
C TYR A 424 -10.23 2.97 -22.10
N GLY A 425 -9.08 3.63 -21.91
CA GLY A 425 -8.92 4.71 -20.92
C GLY A 425 -9.88 5.90 -21.13
N VAL A 426 -10.17 6.22 -22.39
CA VAL A 426 -11.17 7.24 -22.79
C VAL A 426 -12.58 6.83 -22.32
N ILE A 427 -12.94 5.56 -22.51
CA ILE A 427 -14.26 5.04 -22.11
C ILE A 427 -14.41 5.06 -20.58
N ASN A 428 -13.37 4.65 -19.86
CA ASN A 428 -13.40 4.63 -18.40
C ASN A 428 -13.57 6.04 -17.82
N TRP A 429 -12.86 7.04 -18.35
CA TRP A 429 -13.01 8.41 -17.87
C TRP A 429 -14.38 9.00 -18.24
N VAL A 430 -14.79 8.89 -19.50
CA VAL A 430 -16.04 9.51 -19.97
C VAL A 430 -17.29 8.80 -19.42
N GLY A 431 -17.23 7.48 -19.26
CA GLY A 431 -18.29 6.69 -18.62
C GLY A 431 -18.52 7.08 -17.15
N GLY A 432 -17.59 7.81 -16.54
CA GLY A 432 -17.63 8.32 -15.17
C GLY A 432 -18.37 9.65 -14.96
N MET A 433 -19.08 10.19 -15.97
CA MET A 433 -19.93 11.41 -15.91
C MET A 433 -19.35 12.81 -16.25
N PRO A 434 -18.14 13.04 -16.81
CA PRO A 434 -17.70 14.42 -17.12
C PRO A 434 -18.65 15.17 -18.07
N ILE A 435 -19.19 14.48 -19.07
CA ILE A 435 -19.91 15.13 -20.18
C ILE A 435 -21.23 15.80 -19.75
N THR A 436 -21.85 15.40 -18.64
CA THR A 436 -23.06 16.06 -18.13
C THR A 436 -22.77 17.41 -17.48
N LYS A 437 -21.50 17.69 -17.14
CA LYS A 437 -21.05 18.97 -16.58
C LYS A 437 -20.55 19.94 -17.66
N LEU A 438 -20.37 19.46 -18.90
CA LEU A 438 -20.04 20.30 -20.03
C LEU A 438 -21.20 21.27 -20.31
N PRO A 439 -20.93 22.58 -20.55
CA PRO A 439 -21.97 23.48 -21.02
C PRO A 439 -22.64 22.91 -22.28
N THR A 440 -23.96 22.77 -22.23
CA THR A 440 -24.76 22.14 -23.28
C THR A 440 -24.46 22.73 -24.66
N GLU A 441 -24.24 24.05 -24.74
CA GLU A 441 -23.92 24.75 -25.98
C GLU A 441 -22.61 24.25 -26.59
N THR A 442 -21.55 24.09 -25.78
CA THR A 442 -20.23 23.63 -26.25
C THR A 442 -20.30 22.20 -26.80
N PHE A 443 -21.10 21.34 -26.19
CA PHE A 443 -21.33 19.98 -26.68
C PHE A 443 -22.00 19.99 -28.06
N TRP A 444 -23.05 20.78 -28.23
CA TRP A 444 -23.78 20.86 -29.49
C TRP A 444 -23.00 21.58 -30.58
N GLU A 445 -22.27 22.64 -30.27
CA GLU A 445 -21.39 23.36 -31.19
C GLU A 445 -20.38 22.40 -31.84
N TRP A 446 -19.71 21.56 -31.04
CA TRP A 446 -18.79 20.54 -31.55
C TRP A 446 -19.49 19.53 -32.48
N ILE A 447 -20.70 19.07 -32.14
CA ILE A 447 -21.43 18.15 -33.03
C ILE A 447 -21.81 18.85 -34.34
N GLU A 448 -22.21 20.12 -34.27
CA GLU A 448 -22.67 20.90 -35.42
C GLU A 448 -21.53 21.28 -36.39
N GLU A 449 -20.27 21.25 -35.95
CA GLU A 449 -19.09 21.43 -36.80
C GLU A 449 -18.91 20.30 -37.84
N ASP A 450 -19.14 19.05 -37.45
CA ASP A 450 -19.12 17.88 -38.34
C ASP A 450 -20.15 16.82 -37.88
N PRO A 451 -21.44 16.99 -38.20
CA PRO A 451 -22.50 16.11 -37.71
C PRO A 451 -22.37 14.65 -38.14
N GLU A 452 -21.72 14.38 -39.28
CA GLU A 452 -21.58 13.02 -39.81
C GLU A 452 -20.57 12.18 -39.02
N ASN A 453 -19.55 12.84 -38.44
CA ASN A 453 -18.52 12.19 -37.64
C ASN A 453 -18.76 12.38 -36.14
N ASN A 454 -19.09 13.59 -35.69
CA ASN A 454 -19.17 13.93 -34.28
C ASN A 454 -20.44 13.41 -33.60
N ALA A 455 -21.59 13.33 -34.28
CA ALA A 455 -22.80 12.78 -33.68
C ALA A 455 -22.67 11.27 -33.33
N PRO A 456 -22.09 10.41 -34.19
CA PRO A 456 -21.77 9.03 -33.80
C PRO A 456 -20.75 8.91 -32.66
N LEU A 457 -19.76 9.81 -32.59
CA LEU A 457 -18.81 9.84 -31.47
C LEU A 457 -19.54 10.22 -30.16
N ALA A 458 -20.35 11.28 -30.21
CA ALA A 458 -21.17 11.76 -29.10
C ALA A 458 -22.05 10.65 -28.52
N ALA A 459 -22.70 9.84 -29.39
CA ALA A 459 -23.53 8.69 -28.98
C ALA A 459 -22.77 7.66 -28.12
N GLN A 460 -21.46 7.56 -28.32
CA GLN A 460 -20.59 6.65 -27.59
C GLN A 460 -20.07 7.23 -26.27
N LEU A 461 -20.11 8.56 -26.11
CA LEU A 461 -19.56 9.29 -24.97
C LEU A 461 -20.63 9.67 -23.93
N ILE A 462 -21.87 9.92 -24.35
CA ILE A 462 -22.93 10.35 -23.42
C ILE A 462 -23.44 9.19 -22.55
N PRO A 463 -23.99 9.48 -21.36
CA PRO A 463 -24.75 8.49 -20.60
C PRO A 463 -25.88 7.92 -21.47
N SER A 464 -25.95 6.60 -21.56
CA SER A 464 -26.96 5.92 -22.38
C SER A 464 -28.32 5.81 -21.69
N THR A 465 -28.52 6.47 -20.55
CA THR A 465 -29.77 6.48 -19.80
C THR A 465 -30.81 7.36 -20.49
N LEU A 466 -32.06 6.90 -20.52
CA LEU A 466 -33.20 7.63 -21.07
C LEU A 466 -34.17 7.98 -19.94
N ASN A 467 -34.63 9.23 -19.91
CA ASN A 467 -35.65 9.73 -19.00
C ASN A 467 -36.39 10.95 -19.60
N HIS A 468 -37.57 11.26 -19.02
CA HIS A 468 -38.41 12.42 -19.36
C HIS A 468 -38.49 13.45 -18.22
N LYS A 469 -37.55 13.41 -17.28
CA LYS A 469 -37.60 14.30 -16.12
C LYS A 469 -37.36 15.74 -16.57
N GLU A 470 -38.28 16.64 -16.22
CA GLU A 470 -38.21 18.05 -16.64
C GLU A 470 -36.99 18.79 -16.08
N ASP A 471 -36.43 18.31 -14.96
CA ASP A 471 -35.29 18.89 -14.25
C ASP A 471 -33.93 18.28 -14.64
N GLU A 472 -33.89 17.26 -15.50
CA GLU A 472 -32.64 16.58 -15.91
C GLU A 472 -32.43 16.63 -17.43
N VAL A 473 -31.22 17.02 -17.86
CA VAL A 473 -30.85 17.01 -19.29
C VAL A 473 -30.59 15.58 -19.76
N CYS A 474 -31.51 15.03 -20.56
CA CYS A 474 -31.37 13.71 -21.18
C CYS A 474 -30.64 13.80 -22.53
N LEU A 475 -29.29 13.82 -22.51
CA LEU A 475 -28.47 13.95 -23.72
C LEU A 475 -28.73 12.83 -24.73
N ALA A 476 -28.94 11.58 -24.29
CA ALA A 476 -29.22 10.46 -25.19
C ALA A 476 -30.51 10.65 -25.98
N ARG A 477 -31.58 11.13 -25.32
CA ARG A 477 -32.84 11.48 -25.99
C ARG A 477 -32.64 12.63 -26.97
N GLN A 478 -32.00 13.72 -26.55
CA GLN A 478 -31.79 14.88 -27.42
C GLN A 478 -30.95 14.53 -28.66
N LEU A 479 -29.94 13.68 -28.50
CA LEU A 479 -29.10 13.21 -29.61
C LEU A 479 -29.92 12.39 -30.61
N LEU A 480 -30.79 11.50 -30.12
CA LEU A 480 -31.70 10.71 -30.96
C LEU A 480 -32.75 11.58 -31.68
N VAL A 481 -33.28 12.61 -31.02
CA VAL A 481 -34.21 13.56 -31.66
C VAL A 481 -33.52 14.26 -32.83
N LYS A 482 -32.30 14.78 -32.62
CA LYS A 482 -31.57 15.56 -33.64
C LYS A 482 -30.94 14.72 -34.75
N TYR A 483 -30.37 13.57 -34.40
CA TYR A 483 -29.50 12.78 -35.28
C TYR A 483 -29.83 11.28 -35.30
N GLY A 484 -30.95 10.87 -34.73
CA GLY A 484 -31.35 9.47 -34.65
C GLY A 484 -31.80 8.88 -35.98
N ASP A 485 -31.89 9.65 -37.05
CA ASP A 485 -32.02 9.17 -38.43
C ASP A 485 -30.71 8.58 -38.97
N GLN A 486 -29.57 8.98 -38.40
CA GLN A 486 -28.27 8.42 -38.75
C GLN A 486 -28.09 7.02 -38.13
N GLU A 487 -27.90 6.01 -38.99
CA GLU A 487 -27.72 4.62 -38.55
C GLU A 487 -26.52 4.45 -37.60
N LYS A 488 -25.42 5.17 -37.87
CA LYS A 488 -24.21 5.15 -37.02
C LYS A 488 -24.50 5.63 -35.60
N VAL A 489 -25.31 6.68 -35.43
CA VAL A 489 -25.70 7.22 -34.11
C VAL A 489 -26.50 6.18 -33.34
N GLN A 490 -27.52 5.58 -33.98
CA GLN A 490 -28.33 4.53 -33.37
C GLN A 490 -27.47 3.34 -32.92
N TYR A 491 -26.58 2.87 -33.77
CA TYR A 491 -25.69 1.74 -33.50
C TYR A 491 -24.71 2.03 -32.36
N LYS A 492 -24.08 3.22 -32.35
CA LYS A 492 -23.11 3.60 -31.32
C LYS A 492 -23.75 3.77 -29.95
N LEU A 493 -24.92 4.42 -29.88
CA LEU A 493 -25.69 4.53 -28.64
C LEU A 493 -26.17 3.16 -28.15
N ALA A 494 -26.59 2.29 -29.06
CA ALA A 494 -26.96 0.91 -28.75
C ALA A 494 -25.80 0.10 -28.15
N SER A 495 -24.59 0.25 -28.72
CA SER A 495 -23.38 -0.39 -28.21
C SER A 495 -23.06 0.08 -26.79
N ASN A 496 -23.09 1.40 -26.55
CA ASN A 496 -22.85 2.01 -25.25
C ASN A 496 -23.90 1.54 -24.21
N TYR A 497 -25.18 1.54 -24.58
CA TYR A 497 -26.25 1.02 -23.73
C TYR A 497 -26.07 -0.46 -23.35
N CYS A 498 -25.30 -1.24 -24.10
CA CYS A 498 -25.12 -2.68 -23.83
C CYS A 498 -23.83 -3.03 -23.07
N SER A 499 -22.95 -2.07 -22.77
CA SER A 499 -21.60 -2.35 -22.23
C SER A 499 -21.48 -2.32 -20.70
N GLU A 500 -22.59 -2.37 -19.96
CA GLU A 500 -22.56 -2.35 -18.49
C GLU A 500 -22.18 -3.70 -17.87
N SER A 501 -21.57 -3.63 -16.68
CA SER A 501 -21.36 -4.80 -15.81
C SER A 501 -22.54 -5.00 -14.86
N PHE A 502 -22.84 -6.25 -14.54
CA PHE A 502 -23.90 -6.61 -13.59
C PHE A 502 -23.51 -7.87 -12.81
N SER A 503 -24.16 -8.07 -11.67
CA SER A 503 -24.03 -9.27 -10.84
C SER A 503 -25.40 -9.92 -10.65
N GLY A 504 -25.45 -11.25 -10.65
CA GLY A 504 -26.68 -12.04 -10.49
C GLY A 504 -27.19 -12.60 -11.83
N PRO A 505 -28.44 -13.09 -11.87
CA PRO A 505 -29.02 -13.68 -13.08
C PRO A 505 -29.07 -12.67 -14.23
N GLU A 506 -28.45 -13.04 -15.35
CA GLU A 506 -28.44 -12.35 -16.63
C GLU A 506 -29.87 -12.13 -17.15
N SER A 507 -30.76 -13.11 -16.99
CA SER A 507 -32.15 -13.00 -17.42
C SER A 507 -32.93 -11.95 -16.64
N GLU A 508 -32.76 -11.87 -15.32
CA GLU A 508 -33.41 -10.86 -14.48
C GLU A 508 -32.87 -9.46 -14.75
N HIS A 509 -31.56 -9.33 -14.97
CA HIS A 509 -30.94 -8.07 -15.35
C HIS A 509 -31.56 -7.52 -16.65
N TYR A 510 -31.66 -8.31 -17.71
CA TYR A 510 -32.24 -7.87 -18.97
C TYR A 510 -33.75 -7.64 -18.91
N LYS A 511 -34.52 -8.41 -18.12
CA LYS A 511 -35.94 -8.14 -17.88
C LYS A 511 -36.16 -6.77 -17.25
N LYS A 512 -35.40 -6.43 -16.20
CA LYS A 512 -35.47 -5.13 -15.52
C LYS A 512 -35.15 -4.00 -16.50
N LYS A 513 -34.14 -4.19 -17.34
CA LYS A 513 -33.73 -3.22 -18.35
C LYS A 513 -34.78 -3.01 -19.45
N LYS A 514 -35.41 -4.10 -19.92
CA LYS A 514 -36.53 -4.06 -20.88
C LYS A 514 -37.69 -3.28 -20.29
N LYS A 515 -38.09 -3.59 -19.05
CA LYS A 515 -39.19 -2.91 -18.37
C LYS A 515 -39.00 -1.39 -18.29
N ARG A 516 -37.79 -0.92 -17.95
CA ARG A 516 -37.48 0.53 -17.93
C ARG A 516 -37.68 1.21 -19.30
N LEU A 517 -37.34 0.51 -20.38
CA LEU A 517 -37.55 1.03 -21.73
C LEU A 517 -39.03 1.02 -22.14
N GLU A 518 -39.79 0.01 -21.71
CA GLU A 518 -41.24 -0.03 -21.90
C GLU A 518 -41.92 1.13 -21.19
N GLU A 519 -41.57 1.38 -19.91
CA GLU A 519 -42.05 2.52 -19.12
C GLU A 519 -41.67 3.86 -19.79
N PHE A 520 -40.43 4.03 -20.24
CA PHE A 520 -40.00 5.23 -20.97
C PHE A 520 -40.78 5.47 -22.28
N LEU A 521 -41.15 4.40 -22.97
CA LEU A 521 -41.85 4.45 -24.26
C LEU A 521 -43.30 4.94 -24.13
N GLU A 522 -43.94 4.80 -22.97
CA GLU A 522 -45.32 5.23 -22.75
C GLU A 522 -45.50 6.75 -22.91
N GLU A 523 -44.44 7.51 -22.63
CA GLU A 523 -44.42 8.98 -22.64
C GLU A 523 -43.66 9.58 -23.83
N GLU A 524 -43.02 8.75 -24.67
CA GLU A 524 -42.24 9.22 -25.82
C GLU A 524 -43.09 9.36 -27.09
N SER A 525 -42.86 10.44 -27.84
CA SER A 525 -43.57 10.73 -29.09
C SER A 525 -42.64 10.92 -30.29
N ASP A 526 -41.34 11.14 -30.07
CA ASP A 526 -40.38 11.30 -31.16
C ASP A 526 -40.16 9.99 -31.92
N GLU A 527 -40.26 10.03 -33.25
CA GLU A 527 -40.19 8.84 -34.11
C GLU A 527 -38.81 8.18 -34.07
N ASN A 528 -37.72 8.96 -34.02
CA ASN A 528 -36.36 8.44 -33.99
C ASN A 528 -36.07 7.76 -32.64
N VAL A 529 -36.49 8.40 -31.55
CA VAL A 529 -36.33 7.83 -30.20
C VAL A 529 -37.17 6.55 -30.06
N THR A 530 -38.44 6.60 -30.44
CA THR A 530 -39.38 5.47 -30.40
C THR A 530 -38.84 4.27 -31.19
N ARG A 531 -38.32 4.51 -32.40
CA ARG A 531 -37.71 3.47 -33.23
C ARG A 531 -36.53 2.81 -32.52
N TRP A 532 -35.62 3.62 -31.97
CA TRP A 532 -34.44 3.10 -31.26
C TRP A 532 -34.85 2.26 -30.04
N VAL A 533 -35.78 2.76 -29.22
CA VAL A 533 -36.27 2.08 -28.01
C VAL A 533 -36.92 0.74 -28.34
N ARG A 534 -37.79 0.68 -29.35
CA ARG A 534 -38.43 -0.58 -29.78
C ARG A 534 -37.40 -1.62 -30.21
N ASN A 535 -36.42 -1.22 -31.01
CA ASN A 535 -35.33 -2.10 -31.42
C ASN A 535 -34.55 -2.66 -30.21
N ARG A 536 -34.31 -1.83 -29.17
CA ARG A 536 -33.65 -2.29 -27.93
C ARG A 536 -34.52 -3.27 -27.14
N ILE A 537 -35.83 -3.04 -27.06
CA ILE A 537 -36.77 -3.94 -26.37
C ILE A 537 -36.74 -5.34 -27.00
N GLU A 538 -36.78 -5.43 -28.33
CA GLU A 538 -36.70 -6.70 -29.06
C GLU A 538 -35.36 -7.42 -28.79
N GLU A 539 -34.24 -6.70 -28.79
CA GLU A 539 -32.94 -7.29 -28.46
C GLU A 539 -32.83 -7.77 -27.02
N LEU A 540 -33.35 -7.02 -26.04
CA LEU A 540 -33.35 -7.41 -24.63
C LEU A 540 -34.24 -8.63 -24.37
N GLU A 541 -35.32 -8.80 -25.13
CA GLU A 541 -36.15 -10.00 -25.08
C GLU A 541 -35.38 -11.25 -25.55
N MET A 542 -34.67 -11.13 -26.69
CA MET A 542 -33.79 -12.21 -27.16
C MET A 542 -32.67 -12.53 -26.16
N LYS A 543 -32.04 -11.51 -25.56
CA LYS A 543 -30.99 -11.70 -24.54
C LYS A 543 -31.54 -12.32 -23.26
N THR A 544 -32.73 -11.94 -22.83
CA THR A 544 -33.41 -12.54 -21.67
C THR A 544 -33.62 -14.03 -21.87
N GLU A 545 -34.13 -14.44 -23.04
CA GLU A 545 -34.38 -15.84 -23.35
C GLU A 545 -33.07 -16.65 -23.45
N ARG A 546 -32.01 -16.04 -23.99
CA ARG A 546 -30.68 -16.65 -24.00
C ARG A 546 -30.08 -16.79 -22.59
N GLY A 547 -30.25 -15.78 -21.74
CA GLY A 547 -29.82 -15.79 -20.35
C GLY A 547 -30.44 -16.94 -19.57
N LYS A 548 -31.77 -17.12 -19.65
CA LYS A 548 -32.48 -18.23 -19.00
C LYS A 548 -31.90 -19.59 -19.37
N LYS A 549 -31.70 -19.84 -20.66
CA LYS A 549 -31.14 -21.11 -21.15
C LYS A 549 -29.74 -21.37 -20.60
N ARG A 550 -28.92 -20.32 -20.46
CA ARG A 550 -27.56 -20.41 -19.91
C ARG A 550 -27.58 -20.67 -18.40
N GLU A 551 -28.46 -19.99 -17.68
CA GLU A 551 -28.66 -20.15 -16.24
C GLU A 551 -29.16 -21.56 -15.89
N GLU A 552 -30.12 -22.08 -16.63
CA GLU A 552 -30.61 -23.47 -16.52
C GLU A 552 -29.48 -24.50 -16.71
N LEU A 553 -28.59 -24.29 -17.69
CA LEU A 553 -27.43 -25.15 -17.93
C LEU A 553 -26.40 -25.12 -16.79
N LEU A 554 -26.33 -24.01 -16.04
CA LEU A 554 -25.41 -23.82 -14.92
C LEU A 554 -26.03 -24.23 -13.58
N GLY A 555 -27.28 -24.70 -13.55
CA GLY A 555 -27.99 -25.06 -12.32
C GLY A 555 -28.40 -23.84 -11.47
N ILE A 556 -28.36 -22.65 -12.06
CA ILE A 556 -28.81 -21.39 -11.46
C ILE A 556 -30.26 -21.21 -11.89
N SER A 557 -31.17 -22.11 -11.49
CA SER A 557 -32.61 -21.92 -11.76
C SER A 557 -33.28 -21.31 -10.53
N ASP A 558 -34.18 -20.36 -10.76
CA ASP A 558 -35.07 -19.80 -9.74
C ASP A 558 -35.74 -20.93 -8.93
N THR A 559 -35.32 -21.12 -7.68
CA THR A 559 -36.15 -21.69 -6.61
C THR A 559 -37.13 -20.66 -6.10
#